data_AF-A0A4W5NDT0-F1
#
_entry.id   AF-A0A4W5NDT0-F1
#
_cell.length_a   1.000
_cell.length_b   1.000
_cell.length_c   1.000
_cell.angle_alpha   90.00
_cell.angle_beta   90.00
_cell.angle_gamma   90.00
#
_symmetry.space_group_name_H-M   'P 1'
#
loop_
_entity.id
_entity.type
_entity.pdbx_description
1 polymer ?
#
loop_
_entity_poly.entity_id
_entity_poly.type
_entity_poly.pdbx_seq_one_letter_code
_entity_poly.pdbx_strand_id
1 'polypeptide(L)'
;MEKNLKSMEEENKQIEEKNDALYMELSGLSQALIRSLSNIRLPHMQEPMSDQNFDNYVDTLTHMFSNKDCYQNPENRALLESINQAVKGIEV
;
A
#
# COMPACT_ATOMS: atom_id res chain seq x y z
N MET A 1 0.37 -44.80 -10.26
CA MET A 1 -0.46 -43.89 -9.45
C MET A 1 0.35 -43.19 -8.36
N GLU A 2 1.17 -43.91 -7.58
CA GLU A 2 2.00 -43.30 -6.51
C GLU A 2 2.93 -42.16 -6.97
N LYS A 3 3.57 -42.29 -8.14
CA LYS A 3 4.42 -41.21 -8.70
C LYS A 3 3.65 -39.92 -8.99
N ASN A 4 2.40 -39.99 -9.42
CA ASN A 4 1.56 -38.81 -9.65
C ASN A 4 1.12 -38.18 -8.33
N LEU A 5 0.78 -39.01 -7.34
CA LEU A 5 0.39 -38.52 -6.01
C LEU A 5 1.55 -37.76 -5.36
N LYS A 6 2.76 -38.34 -5.41
CA LYS A 6 3.98 -37.69 -4.89
C LYS A 6 4.30 -36.38 -5.60
N SER A 7 4.10 -36.31 -6.91
CA SER A 7 4.30 -35.08 -7.68
C SER A 7 3.30 -33.99 -7.31
N MET A 8 2.03 -34.37 -7.08
CA MET A 8 0.97 -33.44 -6.69
C MET A 8 1.15 -32.93 -5.26
N GLU A 9 1.65 -33.76 -4.34
CA GLU A 9 2.04 -33.34 -2.99
C GLU A 9 3.18 -32.31 -3.01
N GLU A 10 4.19 -32.53 -3.85
CA GLU A 10 5.31 -31.59 -4.01
C GLU A 10 4.86 -30.25 -4.60
N GLU A 11 3.96 -30.28 -5.59
CA GLU A 11 3.40 -29.08 -6.21
C GLU A 11 2.53 -28.28 -5.22
N ASN A 12 1.68 -28.96 -4.44
CA ASN A 12 0.90 -28.31 -3.38
C ASN A 12 1.80 -27.65 -2.33
N LYS A 13 2.89 -28.31 -1.94
CA LYS A 13 3.86 -27.74 -1.00
C LYS A 13 4.53 -26.48 -1.56
N GLN A 14 4.90 -26.48 -2.83
CA GLN A 14 5.46 -25.29 -3.48
C GLN A 14 4.44 -24.15 -3.57
N ILE A 15 3.15 -24.47 -3.75
CA ILE A 15 2.06 -23.48 -3.73
C ILE A 15 1.87 -22.91 -2.32
N GLU A 16 1.89 -23.75 -1.29
CA GLU A 16 1.83 -23.31 0.11
C GLU A 16 2.99 -22.37 0.47
N GLU A 17 4.22 -22.75 0.11
CA GLU A 17 5.41 -21.91 0.33
C GLU A 17 5.31 -20.55 -0.40
N LYS A 18 4.78 -20.54 -1.63
CA LYS A 18 4.51 -19.30 -2.38
C LYS A 18 3.43 -18.45 -1.72
N ASN A 19 2.35 -19.07 -1.23
CA ASN A 19 1.28 -18.37 -0.55
C ASN A 19 1.80 -17.71 0.75
N ASP A 20 2.60 -18.42 1.55
CA ASP A 20 3.19 -17.87 2.76
C ASP A 20 4.11 -16.67 2.46
N ALA A 21 4.92 -16.76 1.40
CA ALA A 21 5.75 -15.64 0.96
C ALA A 21 4.91 -14.42 0.54
N LEU A 22 3.83 -14.63 -0.23
CA LEU A 22 2.90 -13.58 -0.63
C LEU A 22 2.20 -12.94 0.59
N TYR A 23 1.80 -13.74 1.59
CA TYR A 23 1.21 -13.23 2.82
C TYR A 23 2.18 -12.35 3.61
N MET A 24 3.45 -12.73 3.69
CA MET A 24 4.49 -11.92 4.33
C MET A 24 4.69 -10.59 3.61
N GLU A 25 4.78 -10.59 2.28
CA GLU A 25 4.89 -9.37 1.49
C GLU A 25 3.67 -8.46 1.67
N LEU A 26 2.45 -9.02 1.60
CA LEU A 26 1.22 -8.26 1.78
C LEU A 26 1.13 -7.61 3.17
N SER A 27 1.54 -8.35 4.21
CA SER A 27 1.61 -7.84 5.58
C SER A 27 2.62 -6.68 5.69
N GLY A 28 3.82 -6.83 5.12
CA GLY A 28 4.84 -5.79 5.10
C GLY A 28 4.37 -4.52 4.37
N LEU A 29 3.73 -4.69 3.21
CA LEU A 29 3.12 -3.59 2.45
C LEU A 29 2.02 -2.89 3.25
N SER A 30 1.15 -3.65 3.92
CA SER A 30 0.08 -3.08 4.75
C SER A 30 0.64 -2.21 5.88
N GLN A 31 1.71 -2.66 6.53
CA GLN A 31 2.33 -1.93 7.63
C GLN A 31 3.03 -0.66 7.13
N ALA A 32 3.72 -0.75 5.99
CA ALA A 32 4.35 0.40 5.37
C ALA A 32 3.30 1.42 4.88
N LEU A 33 2.15 0.99 4.40
CA LEU A 33 1.01 1.85 4.08
C LEU A 33 0.44 2.57 5.32
N ILE A 34 0.25 1.85 6.43
CA ILE A 34 -0.20 2.46 7.68
C ILE A 34 0.78 3.54 8.17
N ARG A 35 2.10 3.26 8.11
CA ARG A 35 3.14 4.23 8.49
C ARG A 35 3.13 5.46 7.58
N SER A 36 3.06 5.23 6.28
CA SER A 36 2.97 6.27 5.25
C SER A 36 1.78 7.20 5.51
N LEU A 37 0.58 6.64 5.77
CA LEU A 37 -0.63 7.41 6.07
C LEU A 37 -0.56 8.12 7.43
N SER A 38 0.07 7.51 8.44
CA SER A 38 0.24 8.12 9.77
C SER A 38 1.18 9.33 9.76
N ASN A 39 2.12 9.37 8.81
CA ASN A 39 3.04 10.49 8.60
C ASN A 39 2.38 11.67 7.85
N ILE A 40 1.17 11.50 7.31
CA ILE A 40 0.41 12.59 6.69
C ILE A 40 -0.17 13.47 7.80
N ARG A 41 0.50 14.60 8.05
CA ARG A 41 -0.01 15.63 8.94
C ARG A 41 -1.05 16.46 8.20
N LEU A 42 -2.31 16.31 8.59
CA LEU A 42 -3.36 17.22 8.16
C LEU A 42 -3.03 18.64 8.67
N PRO A 43 -3.27 19.69 7.87
CA PRO A 43 -3.13 21.06 8.33
C PRO A 43 -4.07 21.27 9.53
N HIS A 44 -3.51 21.76 10.64
CA HIS A 44 -4.30 22.07 11.82
C HIS A 44 -5.35 23.13 11.45
N MET A 45 -6.63 22.82 11.72
CA MET A 45 -7.69 23.83 11.66
C MET A 45 -7.48 24.82 12.80
N GLN A 46 -6.94 26.00 12.48
CA GLN A 46 -6.71 27.07 13.45
C GLN A 46 -8.00 27.83 13.81
N GLU A 47 -9.06 27.72 13.00
CA GLU A 47 -10.32 28.45 13.19
C GLU A 47 -11.55 27.53 13.13
N PRO A 48 -12.65 27.87 13.84
CA PRO A 48 -13.91 27.16 13.71
C PRO A 48 -14.44 27.24 12.28
N MET A 49 -15.01 26.12 11.80
CA MET A 49 -15.44 25.97 10.41
C MET A 49 -16.54 26.98 10.04
N SER A 50 -16.24 27.82 9.05
CA SER A 50 -17.20 28.63 8.30
C SER A 50 -17.26 28.11 6.86
N ASP A 51 -18.35 28.37 6.14
CA ASP A 51 -18.51 27.89 4.76
C ASP A 51 -17.36 28.34 3.85
N GLN A 52 -16.86 29.57 4.05
CA GLN A 52 -15.71 30.11 3.31
C GLN A 52 -14.39 29.40 3.67
N ASN A 53 -14.23 29.01 4.93
CA ASN A 53 -13.03 28.31 5.41
C ASN A 53 -13.05 26.82 5.01
N PHE A 54 -14.24 26.23 4.84
CA PHE A 54 -14.40 24.87 4.38
C PHE A 54 -13.89 24.71 2.95
N ASP A 55 -14.29 25.59 2.03
CA ASP A 55 -13.84 25.54 0.64
C ASP A 55 -12.31 25.69 0.55
N ASN A 56 -11.72 26.63 1.29
CA ASN A 56 -10.26 26.81 1.33
C ASN A 56 -9.53 25.61 1.94
N TYR A 57 -10.10 24.98 2.98
CA TYR A 57 -9.53 23.79 3.59
C TYR A 57 -9.62 22.59 2.65
N VAL A 58 -10.75 22.41 1.97
CA VAL A 58 -10.92 21.38 0.93
C VAL A 58 -9.98 21.60 -0.23
N ASP A 59 -9.77 22.84 -0.67
CA ASP A 59 -8.82 23.16 -1.73
C ASP A 59 -7.37 22.89 -1.28
N THR A 60 -7.02 23.23 -0.04
CA THR A 60 -5.70 22.93 0.53
C THR A 60 -5.45 21.42 0.65
N LEU A 61 -6.45 20.65 1.09
CA LEU A 61 -6.39 19.19 1.09
C LEU A 61 -6.25 18.66 -0.33
N THR A 62 -7.12 19.09 -1.24
CA THR A 62 -7.10 18.70 -2.66
C THR A 62 -5.74 18.99 -3.28
N HIS A 63 -5.15 20.14 -2.98
CA HIS A 63 -3.82 20.52 -3.43
C HIS A 63 -2.75 19.60 -2.83
N MET A 64 -2.75 19.34 -1.51
CA MET A 64 -1.78 18.41 -0.90
C MET A 64 -1.86 16.98 -1.47
N PHE A 65 -3.05 16.51 -1.83
CA PHE A 65 -3.26 15.16 -2.36
C PHE A 65 -3.17 15.07 -3.90
N SER A 66 -3.37 16.17 -4.63
CA SER A 66 -3.23 16.24 -6.09
C SER A 66 -1.82 16.62 -6.53
N ASN A 67 -1.12 17.43 -5.74
CA ASN A 67 0.27 17.73 -6.01
C ASN A 67 1.06 16.45 -5.78
N LYS A 68 1.96 16.12 -6.70
CA LYS A 68 2.78 14.90 -6.65
C LYS A 68 3.75 14.86 -5.45
N ASP A 69 3.53 15.64 -4.41
CA ASP A 69 4.28 15.61 -3.15
C ASP A 69 4.07 14.29 -2.40
N CYS A 70 2.97 13.58 -2.66
CA CYS A 70 2.84 12.17 -2.26
C CYS A 70 3.91 11.26 -2.90
N TYR A 71 4.51 11.67 -4.04
CA TYR A 71 5.70 11.07 -4.64
C TYR A 71 7.02 11.73 -4.20
N GLN A 72 6.98 12.93 -3.59
CA GLN A 72 8.17 13.55 -2.99
C GLN A 72 8.52 12.92 -1.64
N ASN A 73 7.53 12.40 -0.90
CA ASN A 73 7.84 11.64 0.31
C ASN A 73 8.56 10.34 -0.07
N PRO A 74 9.86 10.20 0.27
CA PRO A 74 10.66 9.05 -0.12
C PRO A 74 10.10 7.73 0.44
N GLU A 75 9.43 7.76 1.58
CA GLU A 75 8.77 6.57 2.16
C GLU A 75 7.54 6.14 1.33
N ASN A 76 6.71 7.10 0.91
CA ASN A 76 5.53 6.81 0.08
C ASN A 76 5.94 6.28 -1.30
N ARG A 77 7.00 6.84 -1.88
CA ARG A 77 7.55 6.38 -3.15
C ARG A 77 8.12 4.96 -3.03
N ALA A 78 8.90 4.68 -1.99
CA ALA A 78 9.45 3.34 -1.74
C ALA A 78 8.32 2.32 -1.52
N LEU A 79 7.28 2.70 -0.78
CA LEU A 79 6.09 1.88 -0.60
C LEU A 79 5.38 1.60 -1.93
N LEU A 80 5.09 2.63 -2.73
CA LEU A 80 4.43 2.50 -4.04
C LEU A 80 5.23 1.60 -4.98
N GLU A 81 6.56 1.70 -4.97
CA GLU A 81 7.44 0.83 -5.74
C GLU A 81 7.37 -0.62 -5.27
N SER A 82 7.40 -0.86 -3.95
CA SER A 82 7.20 -2.20 -3.37
C SER A 82 5.84 -2.79 -3.72
N ILE A 83 4.76 -1.99 -3.67
CA ILE A 83 3.42 -2.42 -4.09
C ILE A 83 3.42 -2.77 -5.59
N ASN A 84 4.02 -1.94 -6.43
CA ASN A 84 4.05 -2.16 -7.87
C ASN A 84 4.88 -3.39 -8.26
N GLN A 85 5.97 -3.67 -7.55
CA GLN A 85 6.75 -4.90 -7.71
C GLN A 85 5.96 -6.13 -7.27
N ALA A 86 5.30 -6.08 -6.11
CA ALA A 86 4.46 -7.18 -5.64
C ALA A 86 3.31 -7.47 -6.63
N VAL A 87 2.65 -6.44 -7.16
CA VAL A 87 1.57 -6.59 -8.15
C VAL A 87 2.07 -7.18 -9.48
N LYS A 88 3.30 -6.86 -9.92
CA LYS A 88 3.89 -7.46 -11.13
C LYS A 88 4.22 -8.95 -10.99
N GLY A 89 4.44 -9.43 -9.75
CA GLY A 89 4.69 -10.84 -9.47
C GLY A 89 3.43 -11.70 -9.38
N ILE A 90 2.25 -11.07 -9.36
CA ILE A 90 0.96 -11.76 -9.36
C ILE A 90 0.56 -11.97 -10.83
N GLU A 91 0.79 -13.19 -11.35
CA GLU A 91 0.14 -13.61 -12.61
C GLU A 91 -1.36 -13.78 -12.33
N VAL A 92 -2.20 -13.06 -13.08
CA VAL A 92 -3.67 -13.11 -13.03
C VAL A 92 -4.21 -13.99 -14.15
#